data_AF-A0A2H0UKH5-F1
#
_entry.id   AF-A0A2H0UKH5-F1
#
_cell.length_a   1.000
_cell.length_b   1.000
_cell.length_c   1.000
_cell.angle_alpha   90.00
_cell.angle_beta   90.00
_cell.angle_gamma   90.00
#
_symmetry.space_group_name_H-M   'P 1'
#
loop_
_entity.id
_entity.type
_entity.pdbx_description
1 polymer ?
#
loop_
_entity_poly.entity_id
_entity_poly.type
_entity_poly.pdbx_seq_one_letter_code
_entity_poly.pdbx_strand_id
1 'polypeptide(L)'
;MYELRRDKLVQEDKKSGRYSITTVGRRWLKSFVEKPTTDYAPGPAERATVTVISYDIPESMRIFRDWLRYVLLHQLGMKQVHQSVYIGKIKLPEELVKDIVRYELDEHIEIFEMTKSGTLRQRNL
;
A
#
# COMPACT_ATOMS: atom_id res chain seq x y z
N MET A 1 3.31 19.55 18.84
CA MET A 1 1.90 19.72 19.27
C MET A 1 1.04 20.53 18.29
N TYR A 2 1.59 21.59 17.69
CA TYR A 2 0.91 22.36 16.63
C TYR A 2 0.48 21.50 15.43
N GLU A 3 1.40 20.68 14.91
CA GLU A 3 1.14 19.79 13.76
C GLU A 3 0.02 18.79 14.04
N LEU A 4 0.06 18.12 15.20
CA LEU A 4 -0.98 17.16 15.60
C LEU A 4 -2.38 17.78 15.70
N ARG A 5 -2.48 19.06 16.08
CA ARG A 5 -3.75 19.80 16.11
C ARG A 5 -4.20 20.20 14.70
N ARG A 6 -3.27 20.69 13.87
CA ARG A 6 -3.53 21.04 12.47
C ARG A 6 -4.08 19.84 11.71
N ASP A 7 -3.50 18.67 11.95
CA ASP A 7 -3.85 17.41 11.28
C ASP A 7 -5.02 16.70 11.98
N LYS A 8 -5.68 17.36 12.94
CA LYS A 8 -6.86 16.88 13.67
C LYS A 8 -6.67 15.54 14.40
N LEU A 9 -5.42 15.19 14.74
CA LEU A 9 -5.09 13.96 15.47
C LEU A 9 -5.33 14.11 16.98
N VAL A 10 -5.24 15.33 17.50
CA VAL A 10 -5.47 15.66 18.91
C VAL A 10 -6.41 16.86 19.04
N GLN A 11 -7.21 16.86 20.10
CA GLN A 11 -8.09 17.95 20.46
C GLN A 11 -7.76 18.47 21.85
N GLU A 12 -7.90 19.77 22.05
CA GLU A 12 -7.71 20.44 23.33
C GLU A 12 -9.07 20.71 23.98
N ASP A 13 -9.22 20.32 25.23
CA ASP A 13 -10.30 20.80 26.07
C ASP A 13 -9.97 22.23 26.51
N LYS A 14 -10.69 23.21 25.96
CA LYS A 14 -10.49 24.64 26.25
C LYS A 14 -10.74 25.03 27.71
N LYS A 15 -11.46 24.22 28.50
CA LYS A 15 -11.71 24.48 29.92
C LYS A 15 -10.62 23.94 30.82
N SER A 16 -10.08 22.77 30.51
CA SER A 16 -9.06 22.10 31.33
C SER A 16 -7.63 22.24 30.79
N GLY A 17 -7.45 22.73 29.56
CA GLY A 17 -6.17 22.78 28.86
C GLY A 17 -5.60 21.39 28.50
N ARG A 18 -6.38 20.31 28.74
CA ARG A 18 -5.93 18.94 28.50
C ARG A 18 -6.10 18.56 27.04
N TYR A 19 -5.15 17.79 26.55
CA TYR A 19 -5.21 17.22 25.20
C TYR A 19 -5.73 15.78 25.24
N SER A 20 -6.57 15.44 24.27
CA SER A 20 -7.05 14.07 24.07
C SER A 20 -6.93 13.70 22.60
N ILE A 21 -6.72 12.42 22.34
CA ILE A 21 -6.63 11.88 20.98
C ILE A 21 -8.01 11.83 20.34
N THR A 22 -8.12 12.32 19.12
CA THR A 22 -9.38 12.28 18.37
C THR A 22 -9.64 10.86 17.84
N THR A 23 -10.82 10.61 17.28
CA THR A 23 -11.09 9.34 16.57
C THR A 23 -10.15 9.15 15.38
N VAL A 24 -9.88 10.23 14.64
CA VAL A 24 -8.90 10.26 13.54
C VAL A 24 -7.52 9.93 14.06
N GLY A 25 -7.09 10.59 15.14
CA GLY A 25 -5.82 10.34 15.81
C GLY A 25 -5.68 8.89 16.28
N ARG A 26 -6.74 8.27 16.80
CA ARG A 26 -6.72 6.85 17.20
C ARG A 26 -6.57 5.91 16.02
N ARG A 27 -7.25 6.19 14.91
CA ARG A 27 -7.12 5.39 13.68
C ARG A 27 -5.70 5.52 13.12
N TRP A 28 -5.19 6.74 13.06
CA TRP A 28 -3.80 7.04 12.71
C TRP A 28 -2.84 6.29 13.63
N LEU A 29 -2.98 6.36 14.95
CA LEU A 29 -2.09 5.63 15.87
C LEU A 29 -2.19 4.10 15.70
N LYS A 30 -3.37 3.55 15.41
CA LYS A 30 -3.53 2.13 15.13
C LYS A 30 -2.77 1.68 13.88
N SER A 31 -2.70 2.50 12.83
CA SER A 31 -1.91 2.16 11.64
C SER A 31 -0.40 2.19 11.87
N PHE A 32 0.08 2.87 12.93
CA PHE A 32 1.49 2.84 13.34
C PHE A 32 1.82 1.74 14.38
N VAL A 33 0.86 1.37 15.22
CA VAL A 33 1.06 0.37 16.29
C VAL A 33 0.89 -1.06 15.76
N GLU A 34 0.00 -1.27 14.80
CA GLU A 34 -0.13 -2.57 14.14
C GLU A 34 0.96 -2.70 13.07
N LYS A 35 1.90 -3.64 13.30
CA LYS A 35 2.87 -3.98 12.27
C LYS A 35 2.12 -4.43 11.02
N PRO A 36 2.50 -3.93 9.84
CA PRO A 36 1.88 -4.36 8.61
C PRO A 36 1.91 -5.87 8.45
N THR A 37 0.78 -6.49 8.10
CA THR A 37 0.69 -7.94 7.88
C THR A 37 1.69 -8.32 6.79
N THR A 38 2.45 -9.40 7.00
CA THR A 38 3.45 -9.87 6.05
C THR A 38 3.19 -11.30 5.58
N ASP A 39 2.03 -11.88 5.89
CA ASP A 39 1.68 -13.23 5.47
C ASP A 39 0.48 -13.17 4.54
N TYR A 40 0.75 -13.29 3.24
CA TYR A 40 -0.28 -13.26 2.22
C TYR A 40 -0.12 -14.48 1.32
N ALA A 41 -1.15 -15.32 1.30
CA ALA A 41 -1.21 -16.44 0.36
C ALA A 41 -1.67 -15.93 -1.02
N PRO A 42 -0.81 -15.91 -2.05
CA PRO A 42 -1.24 -15.55 -3.40
C PRO A 42 -2.27 -16.55 -3.92
N GLY A 43 -3.35 -16.03 -4.52
CA GLY A 43 -4.31 -16.87 -5.23
C GLY A 43 -3.75 -17.31 -6.59
N PRO A 44 -4.12 -18.50 -7.11
CA PRO A 44 -3.76 -18.88 -8.47
C PRO A 44 -4.39 -17.87 -9.45
N ALA A 45 -3.54 -17.25 -10.27
CA ALA A 45 -4.02 -16.43 -11.38
C ALA A 45 -4.69 -17.30 -12.44
N GLU A 46 -5.65 -16.72 -13.17
CA GLU A 46 -6.10 -17.33 -14.41
C GLU A 46 -4.92 -17.44 -15.39
N ARG A 47 -4.89 -18.51 -16.21
CA ARG A 47 -3.69 -18.90 -16.99
C ARG A 47 -3.12 -17.81 -17.90
N ALA A 48 -3.89 -16.77 -18.22
CA ALA A 48 -3.54 -15.71 -19.15
C ALA A 48 -3.44 -14.30 -18.54
N THR A 49 -3.67 -14.11 -17.24
CA THR A 49 -3.63 -12.77 -16.64
C THR A 49 -2.26 -12.45 -16.04
N VAL A 50 -1.81 -11.22 -16.28
CA VAL A 50 -0.61 -10.66 -15.69
C VAL A 50 -1.00 -9.42 -14.90
N THR A 51 -0.73 -9.43 -13.61
CA THR A 51 -0.99 -8.31 -12.70
C THR A 51 0.23 -7.40 -12.68
N VAL A 52 -0.01 -6.12 -12.85
CA VAL A 52 0.99 -5.07 -12.70
C VAL A 52 0.55 -4.15 -11.58
N ILE A 53 1.52 -3.78 -10.75
CA ILE A 53 1.32 -2.88 -9.62
C ILE A 53 2.36 -1.77 -9.73
N SER A 54 1.89 -0.53 -9.76
CA SER A 54 2.71 0.68 -9.66
C SER A 54 2.31 1.48 -8.42
N TYR A 55 3.26 2.20 -7.84
CA TYR A 55 2.96 3.08 -6.72
C TYR A 55 3.79 4.37 -6.72
N ASP A 56 3.22 5.43 -6.15
CA ASP A 56 3.91 6.67 -5.84
C ASP A 56 3.58 7.10 -4.39
N ILE A 57 4.24 6.42 -3.45
CA ILE A 57 4.05 6.64 -2.02
C ILE A 57 5.10 7.66 -1.55
N PRO A 58 4.71 8.73 -0.84
CA PRO A 58 5.62 9.77 -0.34
C PRO A 58 6.73 9.25 0.59
N GLU A 59 7.86 9.97 0.68
CA GLU A 59 8.96 9.66 1.60
C GLU A 59 8.55 9.69 3.07
N SER A 60 7.62 10.58 3.44
CA SER A 60 7.03 10.62 4.77
C SER A 60 6.35 9.30 5.17
N MET A 61 6.03 8.45 4.20
CA MET A 61 5.40 7.14 4.37
C MET A 61 6.36 5.98 4.05
N ARG A 62 7.68 6.18 4.22
CA ARG A 62 8.72 5.18 3.91
C ARG A 62 8.44 3.77 4.46
N ILE A 63 7.92 3.67 5.68
CA ILE A 63 7.60 2.38 6.32
C ILE A 63 6.61 1.57 5.45
N PHE A 64 5.61 2.23 4.89
CA PHE A 64 4.61 1.59 4.02
C PHE A 64 5.18 1.21 2.66
N ARG A 65 6.16 1.98 2.13
CA ARG A 65 6.89 1.58 0.92
C ARG A 65 7.68 0.31 1.15
N ASP A 66 8.44 0.26 2.24
CA ASP A 66 9.29 -0.88 2.54
C ASP A 66 8.44 -2.13 2.79
N TRP A 67 7.30 -1.97 3.48
CA TRP A 67 6.29 -3.01 3.63
C TRP A 67 5.75 -3.51 2.28
N LEU A 68 5.26 -2.61 1.43
CA LEU A 68 4.67 -2.99 0.14
C LEU A 68 5.72 -3.72 -0.72
N ARG A 69 6.95 -3.19 -0.78
CA ARG A 69 8.06 -3.83 -1.50
C ARG A 69 8.33 -5.24 -0.98
N TYR A 70 8.33 -5.42 0.34
CA TYR A 70 8.53 -6.72 0.96
C TYR A 70 7.42 -7.70 0.55
N VAL A 71 6.17 -7.28 0.65
CA VAL A 71 5.01 -8.12 0.28
C VAL A 71 5.07 -8.51 -1.19
N LEU A 72 5.25 -7.54 -2.10
CA LEU A 72 5.28 -7.79 -3.54
C LEU A 72 6.41 -8.78 -3.93
N LEU A 73 7.61 -8.61 -3.35
CA LEU A 73 8.77 -9.45 -3.69
C LEU A 73 8.74 -10.83 -3.01
N HIS A 74 8.47 -10.86 -1.70
CA HIS A 74 8.72 -12.05 -0.88
C HIS A 74 7.46 -12.87 -0.60
N GLN A 75 6.28 -12.24 -0.58
CA GLN A 75 5.02 -12.95 -0.34
C GLN A 75 4.34 -13.33 -1.66
N LEU A 76 4.31 -12.39 -2.61
CA LEU A 76 3.65 -12.62 -3.90
C LEU A 76 4.60 -13.11 -4.99
N GLY A 77 5.92 -13.05 -4.77
CA GLY A 77 6.92 -13.47 -5.76
C GLY A 77 6.88 -12.65 -7.05
N MET A 78 6.42 -11.39 -7.00
CA MET A 78 6.36 -10.53 -8.16
C MET A 78 7.76 -10.06 -8.56
N LYS A 79 7.95 -9.82 -9.86
CA LYS A 79 9.20 -9.30 -10.41
C LYS A 79 9.15 -7.78 -10.45
N GLN A 80 10.15 -7.12 -9.89
CA GLN A 80 10.33 -5.69 -10.10
C GLN A 80 10.86 -5.43 -11.53
N VAL A 81 10.16 -4.58 -12.29
CA VAL A 81 10.56 -4.20 -13.66
C VAL A 81 11.06 -2.76 -13.77
N HIS A 82 10.67 -1.90 -12.83
CA HIS A 82 11.16 -0.54 -12.68
C HIS A 82 11.11 -0.14 -11.19
N GLN A 83 11.68 1.02 -10.83
CA GLN A 83 11.41 1.61 -9.53
C GLN A 83 9.90 1.80 -9.36
N SER A 84 9.38 1.27 -8.25
CA SER A 84 7.95 1.29 -7.90
C SER A 84 7.02 0.57 -8.88
N VAL A 85 7.51 -0.32 -9.75
CA VAL A 85 6.67 -1.09 -10.69
C VAL A 85 7.00 -2.58 -10.63
N TYR A 86 5.98 -3.40 -10.40
CA TYR A 86 6.06 -4.84 -10.20
C TYR A 86 5.10 -5.58 -11.11
N ILE A 87 5.50 -6.76 -11.58
CA ILE A 87 4.70 -7.60 -12.49
C ILE A 87 4.70 -9.07 -12.02
N GLY A 88 3.57 -9.74 -12.11
CA GLY A 88 3.44 -11.14 -11.70
C GLY A 88 2.19 -11.82 -12.27
N LYS A 89 2.25 -13.14 -12.43
CA LYS A 89 1.09 -13.98 -12.76
C LYS A 89 0.41 -14.43 -11.48
N ILE A 90 -0.21 -13.49 -10.77
CA ILE A 90 -0.82 -13.73 -9.46
C ILE A 90 -2.18 -13.05 -9.39
N LYS A 91 -3.15 -13.71 -8.75
CA LYS A 91 -4.37 -13.04 -8.30
C LYS A 91 -4.07 -12.38 -6.96
N LEU A 92 -4.39 -11.10 -6.83
CA LEU A 92 -4.14 -10.38 -5.59
C LEU A 92 -4.98 -10.95 -4.45
N PRO A 93 -4.37 -11.22 -3.28
CA PRO A 93 -5.11 -11.64 -2.09
C PRO A 93 -6.06 -10.53 -1.62
N GLU A 94 -7.30 -10.88 -1.29
CA GLU A 94 -8.28 -9.91 -0.79
C GLU A 94 -7.81 -9.20 0.48
N GLU A 95 -7.12 -9.92 1.36
CA GLU A 95 -6.55 -9.34 2.59
C GLU A 95 -5.51 -8.27 2.30
N LEU A 96 -4.71 -8.41 1.23
CA LEU A 96 -3.75 -7.37 0.83
C LEU A 96 -4.48 -6.11 0.36
N VAL A 97 -5.56 -6.26 -0.40
CA VAL A 97 -6.36 -5.12 -0.85
C VAL A 97 -7.00 -4.41 0.34
N LYS A 98 -7.51 -5.16 1.32
CA LYS A 98 -8.05 -4.60 2.56
C LYS A 98 -6.98 -3.83 3.33
N ASP A 99 -5.76 -4.38 3.44
CA ASP A 99 -4.67 -3.72 4.15
C ASP A 99 -4.16 -2.47 3.43
N ILE A 100 -4.13 -2.46 2.08
CA ILE A 100 -3.84 -1.24 1.29
C ILE A 100 -4.83 -0.11 1.63
N VAL A 101 -6.13 -0.40 1.61
CA VAL A 101 -7.18 0.59 1.95
C VAL A 101 -7.08 0.99 3.43
N ARG A 102 -6.82 0.03 4.31
CA ARG A 102 -6.67 0.26 5.76
C ARG A 102 -5.53 1.21 6.10
N TYR A 103 -4.44 1.15 5.33
CA TYR A 103 -3.29 2.03 5.48
C TYR A 103 -3.40 3.32 4.67
N GLU A 104 -4.55 3.58 4.03
CA GLU A 104 -4.79 4.77 3.21
C GLU A 104 -3.75 4.90 2.07
N LEU A 105 -3.38 3.75 1.48
CA LEU A 105 -2.42 3.67 0.38
C LEU A 105 -3.09 3.53 -0.99
N ASP A 106 -4.41 3.39 -1.03
CA ASP A 106 -5.20 3.17 -2.24
C ASP A 106 -5.11 4.35 -3.23
N GLU A 107 -4.95 5.58 -2.75
CA GLU A 107 -4.69 6.75 -3.61
C GLU A 107 -3.26 6.79 -4.18
N HIS A 108 -2.35 5.97 -3.65
CA HIS A 108 -0.93 5.93 -4.03
C HIS A 108 -0.55 4.70 -4.84
N ILE A 109 -1.47 3.75 -5.05
CA ILE A 109 -1.19 2.46 -5.68
C ILE A 109 -2.15 2.25 -6.85
N GLU A 110 -1.59 2.01 -8.02
CA GLU A 110 -2.33 1.59 -9.21
C GLU A 110 -2.12 0.09 -9.46
N ILE A 111 -3.22 -0.61 -9.71
CA ILE A 111 -3.25 -2.05 -9.93
C ILE A 111 -4.00 -2.31 -11.23
N PHE A 112 -3.40 -3.05 -12.15
CA PHE A 112 -4.04 -3.43 -13.40
C PHE A 112 -3.74 -4.87 -13.79
N GLU A 113 -4.75 -5.55 -14.32
CA GLU A 113 -4.64 -6.89 -14.89
C GLU A 113 -4.62 -6.81 -16.42
N MET A 114 -3.60 -7.41 -17.02
CA MET A 114 -3.45 -7.52 -18.46
C MET A 114 -3.78 -8.95 -18.90
N THR A 115 -4.78 -9.09 -19.78
CA THR A 115 -5.19 -10.39 -20.37
C THR A 115 -4.43 -10.73 -21.66
N LYS A 116 -3.72 -9.76 -22.25
CA LYS A 116 -2.86 -9.91 -23.44
C LYS A 116 -1.58 -9.11 -23.25
N SER A 117 -0.46 -9.66 -23.73
CA SER A 117 0.83 -8.94 -23.78
C SER A 117 0.70 -7.70 -24.67
N GLY A 118 0.93 -6.51 -24.08
CA GLY A 118 1.02 -5.26 -24.82
C GLY A 118 2.11 -5.30 -25.89
N THR A 119 1.83 -4.71 -27.05
CA THR A 119 2.50 -4.95 -28.35
C THR A 119 3.85 -4.24 -28.56
N LEU A 120 4.60 -3.92 -27.50
CA LEU A 120 5.89 -3.18 -27.61
C LEU A 120 7.13 -4.08 -27.44
N ARG A 121 7.12 -5.27 -28.06
CA ARG A 121 8.27 -6.19 -28.12
C ARG A 121 8.62 -6.68 -29.53
N GLN A 122 8.60 -5.78 -30.51
CA GLN A 122 9.38 -5.95 -31.74
C GLN A 122 10.08 -4.64 -32.09
N ARG A 123 11.21 -4.36 -31.43
CA ARG A 123 12.32 -3.68 -32.10
C ARG A 123 13.38 -4.75 -32.28
N ASN A 124 13.42 -5.33 -33.47
CA ASN A 124 14.60 -6.04 -33.94
C ASN A 124 15.73 -5.00 -34.01
N LEU A 125 16.71 -5.11 -33.13
CA LEU A 125 18.03 -4.52 -33.31
C LEU A 125 18.91 -5.55 -34.01
#